data_AF-A0A6M2DL46-F1
#
_entry.id   AF-A0A6M2DL46-F1
#
_cell.length_a   1.000
_cell.length_b   1.000
_cell.length_c   1.000
_cell.angle_alpha   90.00
_cell.angle_beta   90.00
_cell.angle_gamma   90.00
#
_symmetry.space_group_name_H-M   'P 1'
#
loop_
_entity.id
_entity.type
_entity.pdbx_description
1 polymer ?
#
loop_
_entity_poly.entity_id
_entity_poly.type
_entity_poly.pdbx_seq_one_letter_code
_entity_poly.pdbx_strand_id
1 'polypeptide(L)'
;LWFDKEGNKRQYLRALEENRIHLSNISSILHRVGVKAPKAFQDLYYLWFDKQGNKTHYLETLEKEEINLTIVSNILHGAGDKAPEVFKALYVFWFDEQGNKT
;
A
#
# COMPACT_ATOMS: atom_id res chain seq x y z
N LEU A 1 -12.22 -3.91 8.58
CA LEU A 1 -11.02 -4.42 7.87
C LEU A 1 -9.85 -4.64 8.82
N TRP A 2 -9.55 -3.69 9.70
CA TRP A 2 -8.36 -3.78 10.56
C TRP A 2 -8.56 -4.60 11.84
N PHE A 3 -9.78 -4.68 12.36
CA PHE A 3 -10.11 -5.44 13.57
C PHE A 3 -11.21 -6.47 13.29
N ASP A 4 -11.21 -7.58 14.03
CA ASP A 4 -12.33 -8.53 14.10
C ASP A 4 -13.45 -8.02 15.01
N LYS A 5 -14.45 -8.86 15.28
CA LYS A 5 -15.62 -8.45 16.08
C LYS A 5 -15.27 -8.32 17.56
N GLU A 6 -14.22 -9.00 17.98
CA GLU A 6 -13.68 -9.10 19.32
C GLU A 6 -12.64 -8.01 19.60
N GLY A 7 -12.24 -7.23 18.58
CA GLY A 7 -11.28 -6.14 18.68
C GLY A 7 -9.83 -6.56 18.43
N ASN A 8 -9.57 -7.80 18.02
CA ASN A 8 -8.23 -8.24 17.69
C ASN A 8 -7.81 -7.73 16.31
N LYS A 9 -6.52 -7.40 16.16
CA LYS A 9 -5.95 -6.98 14.88
C LYS A 9 -6.05 -8.11 13.86
N ARG A 10 -6.62 -7.81 12.70
CA ARG A 10 -6.62 -8.67 11.50
C ARG A 10 -5.29 -8.54 10.75
N GLN A 11 -5.07 -9.46 9.82
CA GLN A 11 -3.82 -9.56 9.05
C GLN A 11 -3.42 -8.24 8.37
N TYR A 12 -4.39 -7.50 7.83
CA TYR A 12 -4.13 -6.19 7.22
C TYR A 12 -3.35 -5.24 8.14
N LEU A 13 -3.76 -5.11 9.40
CA LEU A 13 -3.12 -4.19 10.33
C LEU A 13 -1.77 -4.72 10.83
N ARG A 14 -1.67 -6.04 11.05
CA ARG A 14 -0.42 -6.69 11.47
C ARG A 14 0.68 -6.50 10.42
N ALA A 15 0.37 -6.77 9.15
CA ALA A 15 1.31 -6.61 8.05
C ALA A 15 1.81 -5.16 7.90
N LEU A 16 0.92 -4.16 8.07
CA LEU A 16 1.32 -2.75 8.07
C LEU A 16 2.27 -2.42 9.23
N GLU A 17 1.95 -2.86 10.45
CA GLU A 17 2.76 -2.58 11.64
C GLU A 17 4.13 -3.26 11.60
N GLU A 18 4.19 -4.53 11.20
CA GLU A 18 5.43 -5.30 11.04
C GLU A 18 6.38 -4.64 10.03
N ASN A 19 5.82 -3.99 9.02
CA ASN A 19 6.56 -3.25 7.98
C ASN A 19 6.68 -1.75 8.25
N ARG A 20 6.34 -1.30 9.46
CA ARG A 20 6.45 0.10 9.91
C ARG A 20 5.69 1.09 9.02
N ILE A 21 4.59 0.65 8.43
CA ILE A 21 3.70 1.48 7.62
C ILE A 21 2.63 2.07 8.55
N HIS A 22 2.65 3.38 8.72
CA HIS A 22 1.71 4.06 9.59
C HIS A 22 0.35 4.24 8.91
N LEU A 23 -0.74 4.15 9.68
CA LEU A 23 -2.10 4.40 9.19
C LEU A 23 -2.27 5.84 8.68
N SER A 24 -1.46 6.79 9.13
CA SER A 24 -1.38 8.14 8.58
C SER A 24 -1.01 8.15 7.09
N ASN A 25 -0.13 7.25 6.66
CA ASN A 25 0.27 7.12 5.25
C ASN A 25 -0.93 6.66 4.42
N ILE A 26 -1.68 5.68 4.92
CA ILE A 26 -2.91 5.19 4.28
C ILE A 26 -3.96 6.30 4.21
N SER A 27 -4.18 7.01 5.32
CA SER A 27 -5.13 8.12 5.41
C SER A 27 -4.80 9.25 4.44
N SER A 28 -3.52 9.57 4.30
CA SER A 28 -2.99 10.56 3.36
C SER A 28 -3.31 10.19 1.91
N ILE A 29 -3.08 8.93 1.54
CA ILE A 29 -3.34 8.42 0.18
C ILE A 29 -4.85 8.41 -0.10
N LEU A 30 -5.65 7.85 0.83
CA LEU A 30 -7.09 7.67 0.69
C LEU A 30 -7.91 8.89 1.15
N HIS A 31 -7.29 10.06 1.16
CA HIS A 31 -7.95 11.30 1.56
C HIS A 31 -9.18 11.57 0.68
N ARG A 32 -10.32 11.89 1.32
CA ARG A 32 -11.62 12.21 0.69
C ARG A 32 -12.27 11.07 -0.12
N VAL A 33 -11.84 9.82 0.03
CA VAL A 33 -12.45 8.67 -0.69
C VAL A 33 -13.88 8.35 -0.24
N GLY A 34 -14.21 8.64 1.03
CA GLY A 34 -15.53 8.37 1.59
C GLY A 34 -15.86 6.87 1.62
N VAL A 35 -17.07 6.51 1.17
CA VAL A 35 -17.61 5.14 1.27
C VAL A 35 -16.81 4.08 0.50
N LYS A 36 -15.99 4.48 -0.48
CA LYS A 36 -15.13 3.57 -1.25
C LYS A 36 -13.83 3.21 -0.53
N ALA A 37 -13.53 3.82 0.62
CA ALA A 37 -12.24 3.69 1.29
C ALA A 37 -11.88 2.23 1.65
N PRO A 38 -12.82 1.38 2.10
CA PRO A 38 -12.51 -0.02 2.36
C PRO A 38 -12.00 -0.77 1.12
N LYS A 39 -12.63 -0.53 -0.05
CA LYS A 39 -12.25 -1.18 -1.30
C LYS A 39 -10.92 -0.65 -1.82
N ALA A 40 -10.75 0.69 -1.85
CA ALA A 40 -9.51 1.33 -2.26
C ALA A 40 -8.32 0.90 -1.38
N PHE A 41 -8.53 0.78 -0.06
CA PHE A 41 -7.53 0.23 0.85
C PHE A 41 -7.17 -1.21 0.50
N GLN A 42 -8.14 -2.09 0.28
CA GLN A 42 -7.87 -3.49 -0.05
C GLN A 42 -7.11 -3.63 -1.37
N ASP A 43 -7.51 -2.88 -2.39
CA ASP A 43 -6.87 -2.93 -3.70
C ASP A 43 -5.42 -2.43 -3.62
N LEU A 44 -5.16 -1.35 -2.88
CA LEU A 44 -3.80 -0.86 -2.64
C LEU A 44 -3.00 -1.85 -1.78
N TYR A 45 -3.61 -2.38 -0.72
CA TYR A 45 -2.99 -3.38 0.15
C TYR A 45 -2.54 -4.60 -0.65
N TYR A 46 -3.36 -5.10 -1.58
CA TYR A 46 -3.00 -6.25 -2.40
C TYR A 46 -1.91 -5.99 -3.44
N LEU A 47 -1.52 -4.72 -3.65
CA LEU A 47 -0.30 -4.39 -4.38
C LEU A 47 0.93 -4.49 -3.50
N TRP A 48 0.82 -4.31 -2.18
CA TRP A 48 1.95 -4.34 -1.27
C TRP A 48 2.12 -5.69 -0.58
N PHE A 49 1.01 -6.36 -0.27
CA PHE A 49 0.96 -7.59 0.49
C PHE A 49 -0.01 -8.62 -0.10
N ASP A 50 0.30 -9.91 0.04
CA ASP A 50 -0.64 -10.98 -0.30
C ASP A 50 -1.73 -11.16 0.79
N LYS A 51 -2.59 -12.18 0.63
CA LYS A 51 -3.66 -12.49 1.59
C LYS A 51 -3.14 -12.93 2.96
N GLN A 52 -1.93 -13.47 3.01
CA GLN A 52 -1.23 -13.89 4.22
C GLN A 52 -0.43 -12.74 4.86
N GLY A 53 -0.33 -11.57 4.20
CA GLY A 53 0.44 -10.43 4.67
C GLY A 53 1.92 -10.48 4.30
N ASN A 54 2.34 -11.40 3.43
CA ASN A 54 3.69 -11.41 2.89
C ASN A 54 3.83 -10.31 1.84
N LYS A 55 5.02 -9.74 1.68
CA LYS A 55 5.29 -8.72 0.67
C LYS A 55 5.10 -9.30 -0.72
N THR A 56 4.56 -8.50 -1.63
CA THR A 56 4.57 -8.84 -3.05
C THR A 56 5.89 -8.38 -3.68
N HIS A 57 6.14 -8.82 -4.91
CA HIS A 57 7.29 -8.36 -5.70
C HIS A 57 7.37 -6.83 -5.79
N TYR A 58 6.24 -6.11 -5.82
CA TYR A 58 6.25 -4.65 -5.85
C TYR A 58 6.95 -4.06 -4.63
N LEU A 59 6.60 -4.54 -3.43
CA LEU A 59 7.16 -4.01 -2.20
C LEU A 59 8.60 -4.51 -1.97
N GLU A 60 8.90 -5.75 -2.35
CA GLU A 60 10.27 -6.29 -2.32
C GLU A 60 11.23 -5.47 -3.20
N THR A 61 10.81 -5.11 -4.41
CA THR A 61 11.62 -4.27 -5.32
C THR A 61 11.82 -2.87 -4.74
N LEU A 62 10.78 -2.24 -4.20
CA LEU A 62 10.90 -0.93 -3.56
C LEU A 62 11.89 -0.96 -2.38
N GLU A 63 11.82 -1.99 -1.53
CA GLU A 63 12.74 -2.14 -0.40
C GLU A 63 14.18 -2.43 -0.81
N LYS A 64 14.38 -3.27 -1.84
CA LYS A 64 15.69 -3.53 -2.44
C LYS A 64 16.36 -2.24 -2.92
N GLU A 65 15.56 -1.29 -3.40
CA GLU A 65 16.01 0.01 -3.89
C GLU A 65 15.95 1.12 -2.83
N GLU A 66 15.78 0.74 -1.56
CA GLU A 66 15.72 1.64 -0.40
C GLU A 66 14.58 2.69 -0.47
N ILE A 67 13.56 2.44 -1.28
CA ILE A 67 12.36 3.27 -1.41
C ILE A 67 11.32 2.78 -0.40
N ASN A 68 11.16 3.50 0.70
CA ASN A 68 10.15 3.17 1.70
C ASN A 68 8.74 3.71 1.32
N LEU A 69 7.71 3.13 1.92
CA LEU A 69 6.32 3.54 1.68
C LEU A 69 5.95 4.91 2.24
N THR A 70 6.78 5.54 3.08
CA THR A 70 6.56 6.94 3.46
C THR A 70 6.77 7.86 2.27
N ILE A 71 7.84 7.66 1.49
CA ILE A 71 8.09 8.39 0.24
C ILE A 71 6.94 8.16 -0.74
N VAL A 72 6.58 6.89 -0.97
CA VAL A 72 5.48 6.53 -1.88
C VAL A 72 4.16 7.17 -1.44
N SER A 73 3.84 7.15 -0.14
CA SER A 73 2.60 7.73 0.37
C SER A 73 2.50 9.25 0.21
N ASN A 74 3.64 9.95 0.25
CA ASN A 74 3.68 11.38 0.00
C ASN A 74 3.42 11.70 -1.48
N ILE A 75 3.94 10.88 -2.40
CA ILE A 75 3.69 11.02 -3.84
C ILE A 75 2.23 10.70 -4.16
N LEU A 76 1.67 9.67 -3.54
CA LEU A 76 0.28 9.24 -3.71
C LEU A 76 -0.72 10.05 -2.87
N HIS A 77 -0.30 11.13 -2.22
CA HIS A 77 -1.19 11.95 -1.39
C HIS A 77 -2.42 12.41 -2.18
N GLY A 78 -3.61 12.11 -1.65
CA GLY A 78 -4.86 12.49 -2.30
C GLY A 78 -5.21 11.72 -3.59
N ALA A 79 -4.48 10.66 -3.93
CA ALA A 79 -4.82 9.79 -5.07
C ALA A 79 -6.20 9.14 -4.90
N GLY A 80 -6.65 8.97 -3.66
CA GLY A 80 -8.01 8.60 -3.34
C GLY A 80 -8.37 7.19 -3.78
N ASP A 81 -9.50 7.03 -4.47
CA ASP A 81 -9.95 5.73 -4.96
C ASP A 81 -9.11 5.21 -6.14
N LYS A 82 -8.31 6.09 -6.76
CA LYS A 82 -7.36 5.76 -7.83
C LYS A 82 -5.96 5.39 -7.32
N ALA A 83 -5.77 5.32 -6.00
CA ALA A 83 -4.47 5.01 -5.43
C ALA A 83 -3.82 3.72 -5.97
N PRO A 84 -4.56 2.61 -6.20
CA PRO A 84 -3.98 1.40 -6.78
C PRO A 84 -3.42 1.63 -8.20
N GLU A 85 -4.14 2.36 -9.04
CA GLU A 85 -3.74 2.68 -10.41
C GLU A 85 -2.54 3.62 -10.44
N VAL A 86 -2.55 4.66 -9.60
CA VAL A 86 -1.43 5.61 -9.51
C VAL A 86 -0.18 4.92 -8.95
N PHE A 87 -0.32 4.02 -7.98
CA PHE A 87 0.82 3.21 -7.49
C PHE A 87 1.42 2.37 -8.61
N LYS A 88 0.61 1.66 -9.40
CA LYS A 88 1.10 0.87 -10.53
C LYS A 88 1.79 1.74 -11.57
N ALA A 89 1.20 2.88 -11.92
CA ALA A 89 1.78 3.82 -12.87
C ALA A 89 3.14 4.35 -12.37
N LEU A 90 3.25 4.66 -11.08
CA LEU A 90 4.50 5.07 -10.44
C LEU A 90 5.54 3.94 -10.46
N TYR A 91 5.11 2.70 -10.19
CA TYR A 91 6.00 1.55 -10.21
C TYR A 91 6.58 1.31 -11.61
N VAL A 92 5.75 1.27 -12.66
CA VAL A 92 6.22 1.07 -14.04
C VAL A 92 7.01 2.25 -14.61
N PHE A 93 6.92 3.41 -13.96
CA PHE A 93 7.76 4.57 -14.28
C PHE A 93 9.18 4.43 -13.68
N TRP A 94 9.33 3.70 -12.58
CA TRP A 94 10.63 3.45 -11.95
C TRP A 94 11.25 2.13 -12.36
N PHE A 95 10.43 1.11 -12.65
CA PHE A 95 10.85 -0.27 -12.81
C PHE A 95 10.15 -0.96 -13.99
N ASP A 96 10.84 -1.91 -14.60
CA ASP A 96 10.23 -2.86 -15.53
C ASP A 96 9.42 -3.95 -14.80
N GLU A 97 8.83 -4.88 -15.55
CA GLU A 97 8.03 -5.98 -14.99
C GLU A 97 8.86 -6.97 -14.15
N GLN A 98 10.19 -6.98 -14.30
CA GLN A 98 11.12 -7.81 -13.53
C GLN A 98 11.68 -7.07 -12.30
N GLY A 99 11.30 -5.80 -12.11
CA GLY A 99 11.77 -4.97 -11.00
C GLY A 99 13.14 -4.33 -11.23
N ASN A 100 13.61 -4.24 -12.48
CA ASN A 100 14.83 -3.50 -12.81
C ASN A 100 14.51 -2.03 -13.10
N LYS A 101 15.42 -1.12 -12.75
CA LYS A 101 15.25 0.32 -13.02
C LYS A 101 15.12 0.61 -14.51
N THR A 102 14.19 1.51 -14.85
CA THR A 102 13.98 2.06 -16.21
C THR A 102 14.62 3.43 -16.39
#